data_AF-A0A1M6GJM9-F1
#
_entry.id   AF-A0A1M6GJM9-F1
#
_cell.length_a   1.000
_cell.length_b   1.000
_cell.length_c   1.000
_cell.angle_alpha   90.00
_cell.angle_beta   90.00
_cell.angle_gamma   90.00
#
_symmetry.space_group_name_H-M   'P 1'
#
loop_
_entity.id
_entity.type
_entity.pdbx_description
1 polymer ?
#
loop_
_entity_poly.entity_id
_entity_poly.type
_entity_poly.pdbx_seq_one_letter_code
_entity_poly.pdbx_strand_id
1 'polypeptide(L)'
;MKKNLLTLTFLLLSYIGFSQDIKFKDDFVLIDGKECLKINDSDPNNVSILDLQGNEIVFLKFIHNSRYARLYTKITFLDQKLTFTSASYIFTKKLLIKKLLADNTLENCALNNEKVEKFVLKYDENVERN
;
A
#
# COMPACT_ATOMS: atom_id res chain seq x y z
N MET A 1 -4.95 -35.78 -34.98
CA MET A 1 -4.00 -35.12 -34.05
C MET A 1 -4.16 -33.60 -33.92
N LYS A 2 -4.98 -32.91 -34.74
CA LYS A 2 -5.15 -31.43 -34.66
C LYS A 2 -6.13 -30.92 -33.59
N LYS A 3 -7.02 -31.78 -33.05
CA LYS A 3 -8.02 -31.39 -32.03
C LYS A 3 -7.42 -31.12 -30.63
N ASN A 4 -6.33 -31.80 -30.28
CA ASN A 4 -5.71 -31.68 -28.95
C ASN A 4 -4.83 -30.42 -28.81
N LEU A 5 -4.46 -29.79 -29.93
CA LEU A 5 -3.66 -28.56 -29.91
C LEU A 5 -4.51 -27.34 -29.53
N LEU A 6 -5.80 -27.31 -29.92
CA LEU A 6 -6.70 -26.20 -29.63
C LEU A 6 -7.05 -26.10 -28.13
N THR A 7 -7.16 -27.24 -27.45
CA THR A 7 -7.50 -27.31 -26.02
C THR A 7 -6.36 -26.77 -25.14
N LEU A 8 -5.11 -26.99 -25.56
CA LEU A 8 -3.93 -26.51 -24.83
C LEU A 8 -3.78 -24.98 -24.93
N THR A 9 -4.14 -24.39 -26.08
CA THR A 9 -4.10 -22.94 -26.29
C THR A 9 -5.14 -22.21 -25.43
N PHE A 10 -6.30 -22.81 -25.18
CA PHE A 10 -7.35 -22.22 -24.33
C PHE A 10 -6.97 -22.23 -22.83
N LEU A 11 -6.22 -23.24 -22.38
CA LEU A 11 -5.71 -23.36 -21.02
C LEU A 11 -4.56 -22.38 -20.70
N LEU A 12 -3.84 -21.91 -21.73
CA LEU A 12 -2.79 -20.90 -21.57
C LEU A 12 -3.36 -19.47 -21.47
N LEU A 13 -4.56 -19.24 -22.03
CA LEU A 13 -5.25 -17.95 -21.97
C LEU A 13 -5.99 -17.70 -20.64
N SER A 14 -6.14 -18.70 -19.76
CA SER A 14 -6.72 -18.47 -18.42
C SER A 14 -5.74 -17.88 -17.40
N TYR A 15 -4.47 -17.69 -17.78
CA TYR A 15 -3.43 -17.10 -16.93
C TYR A 15 -3.19 -15.61 -17.21
N ILE A 16 -4.11 -14.91 -17.88
CA ILE A 16 -4.02 -13.44 -17.99
C ILE A 16 -4.13 -12.89 -16.57
N GLY A 17 -2.99 -12.45 -16.04
CA GLY A 17 -2.82 -12.09 -14.64
C GLY A 17 -3.87 -11.09 -14.19
N PHE A 18 -4.58 -11.43 -13.12
CA PHE A 18 -5.43 -10.51 -12.39
C PHE A 18 -4.56 -9.44 -11.74
N SER A 19 -4.20 -8.40 -12.50
CA SER A 19 -3.64 -7.18 -11.92
C SER A 19 -4.80 -6.39 -11.34
N GLN A 20 -4.77 -6.14 -10.03
CA GLN A 20 -5.76 -5.26 -9.39
C GLN A 20 -5.66 -3.85 -10.00
N ASP A 21 -6.78 -3.33 -10.50
CA ASP A 21 -6.87 -1.97 -11.04
C ASP A 21 -7.04 -0.98 -9.88
N ILE A 22 -6.08 -0.08 -9.71
CA ILE A 22 -6.06 0.90 -8.61
C ILE A 22 -6.30 2.29 -9.18
N LYS A 23 -7.42 2.90 -8.80
CA LYS A 23 -7.78 4.27 -9.19
C LYS A 23 -7.88 5.16 -7.97
N PHE A 24 -7.35 6.36 -8.08
CA PHE A 24 -7.49 7.42 -7.09
C PHE A 24 -8.45 8.45 -7.66
N LYS A 25 -9.63 8.59 -7.08
CA LYS A 25 -10.67 9.51 -7.52
C LYS A 25 -11.10 10.36 -6.34
N ASP A 26 -10.85 11.66 -6.44
CA ASP A 26 -11.05 12.61 -5.35
C ASP A 26 -10.34 12.07 -4.07
N ASP A 27 -11.09 11.92 -2.99
CA ASP A 27 -10.57 11.40 -1.72
C ASP A 27 -10.68 9.87 -1.61
N PHE A 28 -11.09 9.17 -2.66
CA PHE A 28 -11.31 7.72 -2.64
C PHE A 28 -10.23 6.93 -3.38
N VAL A 29 -9.91 5.77 -2.83
CA VAL A 29 -9.14 4.72 -3.50
C VAL A 29 -10.11 3.63 -3.92
N LEU A 30 -10.18 3.40 -5.23
CA LEU A 30 -10.95 2.34 -5.83
C LEU A 30 -10.01 1.21 -6.22
N ILE A 31 -10.34 0.00 -5.79
CA ILE A 31 -9.65 -1.25 -6.14
C ILE A 31 -10.64 -2.09 -6.94
N ASP A 32 -10.29 -2.42 -8.18
CA ASP A 32 -11.16 -3.12 -9.12
C ASP A 32 -12.54 -2.44 -9.30
N GLY A 33 -12.54 -1.11 -9.29
CA GLY A 33 -13.74 -0.28 -9.42
C GLY A 33 -14.60 -0.18 -8.16
N LYS A 34 -14.23 -0.85 -7.06
CA LYS A 34 -14.91 -0.74 -5.76
C LYS A 34 -14.19 0.26 -4.86
N GLU A 35 -14.92 1.19 -4.26
CA GLU A 35 -14.38 2.06 -3.20
C GLU A 35 -13.91 1.20 -2.03
N CYS A 36 -12.64 1.34 -1.64
CA CYS A 36 -12.04 0.57 -0.57
C CYS A 36 -11.53 1.44 0.57
N LEU A 37 -10.92 2.58 0.26
CA LEU A 37 -10.30 3.45 1.24
C LEU A 37 -10.62 4.91 0.94
N LYS A 38 -10.50 5.74 1.96
CA LYS A 38 -10.46 7.20 1.84
C LYS A 38 -9.06 7.70 2.12
N ILE A 39 -8.68 8.81 1.50
CA ILE A 39 -7.43 9.51 1.75
C ILE A 39 -7.79 10.93 2.16
N ASN A 40 -7.26 11.35 3.32
CA ASN A 40 -7.24 12.75 3.70
C ASN A 40 -5.79 13.23 3.60
N ASP A 41 -5.51 14.08 2.62
CA ASP A 41 -4.22 14.72 2.39
C ASP A 41 -4.30 16.25 2.41
N SER A 42 -5.27 16.79 3.19
CA SER A 42 -5.37 18.23 3.45
C SER A 42 -4.07 18.84 4.00
N ASP A 43 -3.30 18.05 4.76
CA ASP A 43 -1.88 18.31 5.02
C ASP A 43 -1.00 17.35 4.19
N PRO A 44 -0.31 17.83 3.14
CA PRO A 44 0.57 17.00 2.33
C PRO A 44 1.71 16.32 3.09
N ASN A 45 2.11 16.86 4.25
CA ASN A 45 3.15 16.27 5.09
C ASN A 45 2.60 15.22 6.06
N ASN A 46 1.30 15.18 6.29
CA ASN A 46 0.61 14.26 7.21
C ASN A 46 -0.61 13.67 6.50
N VAL A 47 -0.38 12.65 5.68
CA VAL A 47 -1.45 11.99 4.92
C VAL A 47 -2.08 10.90 5.75
N SER A 48 -3.40 10.90 5.81
CA SER A 48 -4.21 9.91 6.52
C SER A 48 -4.90 9.00 5.51
N ILE A 49 -4.83 7.69 5.72
CA ILE A 49 -5.54 6.67 4.97
C ILE A 49 -6.58 6.07 5.90
N LEU A 50 -7.84 6.15 5.49
CA LEU A 50 -8.98 5.77 6.30
C LEU A 50 -9.75 4.61 5.66
N ASP A 51 -10.46 3.86 6.49
CA ASP A 51 -11.51 2.98 6.01
C ASP A 51 -12.72 3.78 5.49
N LEU A 52 -13.73 3.07 4.97
CA LEU A 52 -14.94 3.73 4.46
C LEU A 52 -15.80 4.34 5.57
N GLN A 53 -15.67 3.86 6.80
CA GLN A 53 -16.34 4.35 7.99
C GLN A 53 -15.73 5.66 8.50
N GLY A 54 -14.53 6.02 8.03
CA GLY A 54 -13.81 7.22 8.43
C GLY A 54 -12.86 7.01 9.60
N ASN A 55 -12.55 5.75 9.96
CA ASN A 55 -11.50 5.46 10.92
C ASN A 55 -10.14 5.51 10.20
N GLU A 56 -9.19 6.25 10.77
CA GLU A 56 -7.82 6.23 10.28
C GLU A 56 -7.20 4.85 10.55
N ILE A 57 -6.64 4.23 9.52
CA ILE A 57 -6.00 2.90 9.62
C ILE A 57 -4.48 2.98 9.40
N VAL A 58 -4.04 3.96 8.60
CA VAL A 58 -2.63 4.23 8.34
C VAL A 58 -2.42 5.74 8.25
N PHE A 59 -1.36 6.25 8.87
CA PHE A 59 -0.89 7.60 8.56
C PHE A 59 0.55 7.57 8.01
N LEU A 60 0.81 8.45 7.06
CA LEU A 60 2.07 8.66 6.37
C LEU A 60 2.55 10.08 6.65
N LYS A 61 3.75 10.20 7.23
CA LYS A 61 4.39 11.49 7.48
C LYS A 61 5.64 11.66 6.63
N PHE A 62 5.79 12.84 6.07
CA PHE A 62 7.01 13.31 5.43
C PHE A 62 7.81 14.12 6.44
N ILE A 63 9.01 13.68 6.78
CA ILE A 63 9.83 14.31 7.81
C ILE A 63 11.12 14.82 7.20
N HIS A 64 11.32 16.13 7.28
CA HIS A 64 12.58 16.79 6.98
C HIS A 64 13.42 16.86 8.27
N ASN A 65 14.53 16.13 8.32
CA ASN A 65 15.41 16.17 9.47
C ASN A 65 16.71 16.91 9.13
N SER A 66 16.96 18.02 9.83
CA SER A 66 18.18 18.81 9.71
C SER A 66 19.44 18.06 10.14
N ARG A 67 19.33 17.10 11.07
CA ARG A 67 20.42 16.22 11.54
C ARG A 67 20.88 15.22 10.47
N TYR A 68 19.96 14.76 9.62
CA TYR A 68 20.25 13.77 8.57
C TYR A 68 20.23 14.35 7.14
N ALA A 69 19.93 15.64 7.00
CA ALA A 69 19.82 16.41 5.76
C ALA A 69 18.95 15.76 4.64
N ARG A 70 18.17 14.74 4.98
CA ARG A 70 17.42 13.91 4.03
C ARG A 70 15.97 13.79 4.48
N LEU A 71 15.07 13.94 3.51
CA LEU A 71 13.67 13.60 3.67
C LEU A 71 13.58 12.09 3.93
N TYR A 72 12.78 11.71 4.91
CA TYR A 72 12.36 10.32 5.08
C TYR A 72 10.87 10.28 5.34
N THR A 73 10.30 9.09 5.17
CA THR A 73 8.89 8.83 5.42
C THR A 73 8.73 7.99 6.66
N LYS A 74 7.70 8.30 7.45
CA LYS A 74 7.29 7.52 8.61
C LYS A 74 5.87 7.05 8.38
N ILE A 75 5.67 5.74 8.37
CA ILE A 75 4.38 5.11 8.14
C ILE A 75 3.99 4.40 9.43
N THR A 76 2.76 4.62 9.89
CA THR A 76 2.23 3.95 11.07
C THR A 76 0.92 3.28 10.75
N PHE A 77 0.80 2.02 11.13
CA PHE A 77 -0.42 1.23 11.09
C PHE A 77 -1.04 1.24 12.48
N LEU A 78 -2.22 1.86 12.60
CA LEU A 78 -2.77 2.25 13.90
C LEU A 78 -3.28 1.05 14.70
N ASP A 79 -4.03 0.15 14.07
CA ASP A 79 -4.61 -1.01 14.75
C ASP A 79 -3.53 -1.94 15.32
N GLN A 80 -2.44 -2.13 14.56
CA GLN A 80 -1.34 -3.00 14.95
C GLN A 80 -0.32 -2.28 15.84
N LYS A 81 -0.41 -0.94 15.97
CA LYS A 81 0.56 -0.09 16.68
C LYS A 81 2.00 -0.31 16.18
N LEU A 82 2.13 -0.53 14.88
CA LEU A 82 3.42 -0.75 14.22
C LEU A 82 3.78 0.48 13.38
N THR A 83 5.05 0.86 13.43
CA THR A 83 5.59 2.01 12.71
C THR A 83 6.90 1.62 12.07
N PHE A 84 7.15 2.14 10.87
CA PHE A 84 8.46 2.07 10.24
C PHE A 84 8.89 3.41 9.67
N THR A 85 10.19 3.53 9.43
CA THR A 85 10.80 4.70 8.79
C THR A 85 11.62 4.26 7.59
N SER A 86 11.52 5.00 6.48
CA SER A 86 12.33 4.73 5.28
C SER A 86 12.82 6.03 4.66
N ALA A 87 14.14 6.13 4.47
CA ALA A 87 14.84 7.22 3.80
C ALA A 87 15.33 6.80 2.41
N SER A 88 15.67 5.52 2.20
CA SER A 88 16.08 5.01 0.90
C SER A 88 14.91 4.91 -0.09
N TYR A 89 13.70 4.74 0.43
CA TYR A 89 12.48 4.62 -0.37
C TYR A 89 11.38 5.54 0.16
N ILE A 90 11.18 6.67 -0.53
CA ILE A 90 10.19 7.67 -0.14
C ILE A 90 8.79 7.22 -0.55
N PHE A 91 7.99 6.80 0.43
CA PHE A 91 6.61 6.41 0.20
C PHE A 91 5.73 7.63 -0.06
N THR A 92 5.10 7.68 -1.23
CA THR A 92 3.94 8.56 -1.48
C THR A 92 2.64 7.81 -1.17
N LYS A 93 1.53 8.52 -0.97
CA LYS A 93 0.21 7.91 -0.75
C LYS A 93 -0.15 6.84 -1.78
N LYS A 94 0.09 7.11 -3.07
CA LYS A 94 -0.20 6.17 -4.16
C LYS A 94 0.72 4.95 -4.11
N LEU A 95 1.98 5.18 -3.81
CA LEU A 95 3.01 4.15 -3.80
C LEU A 95 2.86 3.23 -2.58
N LEU A 96 2.49 3.78 -1.42
CA LEU A 96 2.17 3.00 -0.23
C LEU A 96 1.02 2.04 -0.49
N ILE A 97 -0.12 2.53 -1.01
CA ILE A 97 -1.27 1.67 -1.37
C ILE A 97 -0.86 0.58 -2.36
N LYS A 98 -0.11 0.93 -3.42
CA LYS A 98 0.38 -0.06 -4.40
C LYS A 98 1.24 -1.15 -3.75
N LYS A 99 2.12 -0.78 -2.82
CA LYS A 99 2.97 -1.74 -2.11
C LYS A 99 2.19 -2.61 -1.15
N LEU A 100 1.22 -2.04 -0.43
CA LEU A 100 0.34 -2.81 0.43
C LEU A 100 -0.45 -3.87 -0.36
N LEU A 101 -0.93 -3.53 -1.55
CA LEU A 101 -1.63 -4.50 -2.42
C LEU A 101 -0.67 -5.55 -2.99
N ALA A 102 0.49 -5.12 -3.48
CA ALA A 102 1.49 -6.04 -4.08
C ALA A 102 2.02 -7.07 -3.06
N ASP A 103 2.20 -6.66 -1.80
CA ASP A 103 2.62 -7.53 -0.71
C ASP A 103 1.42 -8.21 -0.02
N ASN A 104 0.22 -8.07 -0.59
CA ASN A 104 -1.03 -8.60 -0.05
C ASN A 104 -1.31 -8.19 1.40
N THR A 105 -0.73 -7.08 1.85
CA THR A 105 -0.94 -6.49 3.18
C THR A 105 -2.28 -5.76 3.25
N LEU A 106 -2.75 -5.21 2.11
CA LEU A 106 -4.11 -4.75 1.92
C LEU A 106 -4.83 -5.77 1.03
N GLU A 107 -5.83 -6.46 1.57
CA GLU A 107 -6.63 -7.46 0.87
C GLU A 107 -8.10 -7.22 1.19
N ASN A 108 -8.99 -7.32 0.20
CA ASN A 108 -10.43 -7.12 0.39
C ASN A 108 -10.77 -5.77 1.07
N CYS A 109 -10.06 -4.70 0.70
CA CYS A 109 -10.16 -3.36 1.30
C CYS A 109 -9.78 -3.28 2.80
N ALA A 110 -9.13 -4.29 3.38
CA ALA A 110 -8.74 -4.32 4.79
C ALA A 110 -7.27 -4.72 4.97
N LEU A 111 -6.65 -4.25 6.05
CA LEU A 111 -5.28 -4.64 6.38
C LEU A 111 -5.24 -6.05 6.97
N ASN A 112 -4.30 -6.86 6.49
CA ASN A 112 -4.02 -8.18 7.02
C ASN A 112 -2.95 -8.09 8.11
N ASN A 113 -3.35 -8.25 9.38
CA ASN A 113 -2.50 -8.04 10.56
C ASN A 113 -1.15 -8.77 10.50
N GLU A 114 -1.13 -10.04 10.10
CA GLU A 114 0.10 -10.85 10.05
C GLU A 114 1.06 -10.35 8.97
N LYS A 115 0.52 -9.79 7.88
CA LYS A 115 1.32 -9.26 6.77
C LYS A 115 1.78 -7.84 7.04
N VAL A 116 1.06 -7.05 7.85
CA VAL A 116 1.51 -5.73 8.29
C VAL A 116 2.86 -5.85 9.02
N GLU A 117 3.00 -6.82 9.91
CA GLU A 117 4.28 -7.04 10.62
C GLU A 117 5.42 -7.35 9.63
N LYS A 118 5.19 -8.25 8.67
CA LYS A 118 6.18 -8.57 7.63
C LYS A 118 6.50 -7.37 6.75
N PHE A 119 5.50 -6.56 6.43
CA PHE A 119 5.67 -5.33 5.64
C PHE A 119 6.56 -4.32 6.38
N VAL A 120 6.31 -4.13 7.67
CA VAL A 120 7.15 -3.29 8.54
C VAL A 120 8.58 -3.82 8.57
N LEU A 121 8.79 -5.11 8.85
CA LEU A 121 10.13 -5.71 8.88
C LEU A 121 10.89 -5.58 7.54
N LYS A 122 10.18 -5.60 6.43
CA LYS A 122 10.75 -5.50 5.08
C LYS A 122 11.23 -4.08 4.74
N TYR A 123 10.54 -3.06 5.22
CA TYR A 123 10.75 -1.66 4.81
C TYR A 123 11.31 -0.75 5.89
N ASP A 124 11.37 -1.20 7.15
CA ASP A 124 11.91 -0.39 8.23
C ASP A 124 13.44 -0.28 8.17
N GLU A 125 13.92 0.92 7.93
CA GLU A 125 15.34 1.28 7.97
C GLU A 125 15.76 1.80 9.36
N ASN A 126 14.83 1.95 10.30
CA ASN A 126 15.08 2.47 11.65
C ASN A 126 15.81 3.83 11.65
N VAL A 127 15.45 4.73 10.72
CA VAL A 127 16.09 6.04 10.49
C VAL A 127 16.20 6.88 11.76
N GLU A 128 15.20 6.84 12.63
CA GLU A 128 15.17 7.64 13.87
C GLU A 128 15.98 7.05 15.04
N ARG A 129 16.38 5.77 14.97
CA ARG A 129 17.11 5.08 16.06
C ARG A 129 18.63 5.09 15.87
N ASN A 130 19.11 5.45 14.68
CA ASN A 130 20.52 5.51 14.32
C ASN A 130 21.12 6.91 14.50
#